data_AF-A0A414Y8J8-F1
#
_entry.id   AF-A0A414Y8J8-F1
#
_cell.length_a   1.000
_cell.length_b   1.000
_cell.length_c   1.000
_cell.angle_alpha   90.00
_cell.angle_beta   90.00
_cell.angle_gamma   90.00
#
_symmetry.space_group_name_H-M   'P 1'
#
loop_
_entity.id
_entity.type
_entity.pdbx_description
1 polymer ?
#
loop_
_entity_poly.entity_id
_entity_poly.type
_entity_poly.pdbx_seq_one_letter_code
_entity_poly.pdbx_strand_id
1 'polypeptide(L)'
;MDLYAYIYRYDYLDRLVYKKLPGCSPSYLVYDAAHRLVFSQDGCQRNDSLWPFFVYDVYGRVVVEGECSNSDKHVRTAGETVVLGTLMEGDTGLAYSGYQSSSDLVDPCVYVVNYYDTYD
;
A
#
# COMPACT_ATOMS: atom_id res chain seq x y z
N MET A 1 -18.19 -2.94 -24.70
CA MET A 1 -19.08 -2.18 -23.79
C MET A 1 -18.34 -1.61 -22.57
N ASP A 2 -17.10 -2.03 -22.29
CA ASP A 2 -16.39 -1.64 -21.07
C ASP A 2 -15.76 -0.25 -21.05
N LEU A 3 -15.69 0.48 -22.17
CA LEU A 3 -14.94 1.74 -22.22
C LEU A 3 -15.61 2.86 -21.40
N TYR A 4 -16.94 2.87 -21.30
CA TYR A 4 -17.70 3.98 -20.69
C TYR A 4 -18.47 3.58 -19.43
N ALA A 5 -18.18 2.41 -18.87
CA ALA A 5 -18.87 1.93 -17.68
C ALA A 5 -18.12 2.37 -16.41
N TYR A 6 -18.90 2.75 -15.39
CA TYR A 6 -18.42 2.73 -14.02
C TYR A 6 -18.48 1.29 -13.51
N ILE A 7 -17.38 0.76 -13.01
CA ILE A 7 -17.32 -0.59 -12.46
C ILE A 7 -16.64 -0.52 -11.10
N TYR A 8 -17.34 -1.02 -10.09
CA TYR A 8 -16.83 -1.18 -8.74
C TYR A 8 -16.98 -2.66 -8.39
N ARG A 9 -15.90 -3.30 -7.92
CA ARG A 9 -15.96 -4.67 -7.38
C ARG A 9 -15.47 -4.65 -5.95
N TYR A 10 -16.17 -5.40 -5.14
CA TYR A 10 -15.92 -5.53 -3.71
C TYR A 10 -15.48 -6.96 -3.40
N ASP A 11 -14.66 -7.12 -2.37
CA ASP A 11 -14.38 -8.44 -1.80
C ASP A 11 -15.52 -8.92 -0.89
N TYR A 12 -15.34 -10.08 -0.25
CA TYR A 12 -16.33 -10.67 0.66
C TYR A 12 -16.53 -9.88 1.98
N LEU A 13 -15.71 -8.85 2.22
CA LEU A 13 -15.75 -7.97 3.37
C LEU A 13 -16.29 -6.57 3.00
N ASP A 14 -16.93 -6.45 1.84
CA ASP A 14 -17.46 -5.20 1.30
C ASP A 14 -16.40 -4.10 1.09
N ARG A 15 -15.13 -4.47 0.90
CA ARG A 15 -14.04 -3.51 0.60
C ARG A 15 -13.86 -3.36 -0.90
N LEU A 16 -13.72 -2.13 -1.38
CA LEU A 16 -13.52 -1.84 -2.80
C LEU A 16 -12.13 -2.30 -3.24
N VAL A 17 -12.06 -3.37 -4.05
CA VAL A 17 -10.78 -3.95 -4.54
C VAL A 17 -10.48 -3.63 -6.01
N TYR A 18 -11.51 -3.21 -6.75
CA TYR A 18 -11.38 -2.82 -8.15
C TYR A 18 -12.28 -1.64 -8.46
N LYS A 19 -11.69 -0.59 -9.00
CA LYS A 19 -12.39 0.61 -9.43
C LYS A 19 -12.04 0.91 -10.88
N LYS A 20 -13.05 1.07 -11.73
CA LYS A 20 -12.89 1.56 -13.09
C LYS A 20 -13.84 2.71 -13.36
N LEU A 21 -13.27 3.81 -13.83
CA LEU A 21 -14.00 4.97 -14.32
C LEU A 21 -14.10 4.92 -15.85
N PRO A 22 -15.16 5.50 -16.45
CA PRO A 22 -15.27 5.67 -17.89
C PRO A 22 -14.02 6.32 -18.49
N GLY A 23 -13.48 5.74 -19.56
CA GLY A 23 -12.29 6.24 -20.24
C GLY A 23 -10.96 5.99 -19.50
N CYS A 24 -10.98 5.45 -18.28
CA CYS A 24 -9.78 5.16 -17.51
C CYS A 24 -9.46 3.67 -17.48
N SER A 25 -8.16 3.37 -17.38
CA SER A 25 -7.67 2.07 -16.94
C SER A 25 -8.09 1.81 -15.49
N PRO A 26 -8.35 0.54 -15.11
CA PRO A 26 -8.79 0.23 -13.76
C PRO A 26 -7.68 0.42 -12.72
N SER A 27 -8.12 0.77 -11.51
CA SER A 27 -7.33 0.80 -10.29
C SER A 27 -7.63 -0.42 -9.43
N TYR A 28 -6.58 -1.02 -8.89
CA TYR A 28 -6.63 -2.11 -7.92
C TYR A 28 -6.29 -1.59 -6.54
N LEU A 29 -6.98 -2.09 -5.53
CA LEU A 29 -6.79 -1.73 -4.13
C LEU A 29 -6.63 -3.00 -3.32
N VAL A 30 -5.62 -3.01 -2.45
CA VAL A 30 -5.23 -4.18 -1.65
C VAL A 30 -5.17 -3.75 -0.20
N TYR A 31 -5.92 -4.48 0.62
CA TYR A 31 -6.06 -4.21 2.04
C TYR A 31 -5.39 -5.31 2.84
N ASP A 32 -4.76 -4.94 3.94
CA ASP A 32 -4.22 -5.90 4.89
C ASP A 32 -5.32 -6.62 5.69
N ALA A 33 -4.92 -7.54 6.56
CA ALA A 33 -5.81 -8.27 7.45
C ALA A 33 -6.46 -7.37 8.52
N ALA A 34 -5.97 -6.15 8.72
CA ALA A 34 -6.56 -5.12 9.59
C ALA A 34 -7.49 -4.16 8.82
N HIS A 35 -7.84 -4.47 7.57
CA HIS A 35 -8.73 -3.69 6.71
C HIS A 35 -8.20 -2.30 6.32
N ARG A 36 -6.87 -2.11 6.31
CA ARG A 36 -6.21 -0.86 5.91
C ARG A 36 -5.65 -1.01 4.50
N LEU A 37 -5.75 0.04 3.70
CA LEU A 37 -5.21 0.05 2.34
C LEU A 37 -3.68 0.03 2.39
N VAL A 38 -3.06 -1.03 1.90
CA VAL A 38 -1.58 -1.17 1.94
C VAL A 38 -0.94 -1.03 0.58
N PHE A 39 -1.67 -1.38 -0.48
CA PHE A 39 -1.24 -1.12 -1.85
C PHE A 39 -2.40 -0.62 -2.69
N SER A 40 -2.08 0.26 -3.64
CA SER A 40 -3.00 0.65 -4.71
C SER A 40 -2.23 0.76 -6.01
N GLN A 41 -2.86 0.40 -7.12
CA GLN A 41 -2.22 0.53 -8.43
C GLN A 41 -3.24 0.94 -9.48
N ASP A 42 -3.05 2.12 -10.06
CA ASP A 42 -3.80 2.59 -11.21
C ASP A 42 -3.22 2.09 -12.54
N GLY A 43 -3.82 2.54 -13.65
CA GLY A 43 -3.37 2.13 -14.98
C GLY A 43 -2.00 2.64 -15.40
N CYS A 44 -1.61 3.83 -14.96
CA CYS A 44 -0.32 4.42 -15.28
C CYS A 44 0.79 3.73 -14.49
N GLN A 45 0.59 3.60 -13.18
CA GLN A 45 1.50 2.88 -12.29
C GLN A 45 1.71 1.43 -12.72
N ARG A 46 0.64 0.76 -13.19
CA ARG A 46 0.75 -0.61 -13.71
C ARG A 46 1.61 -0.71 -14.97
N ASN A 47 1.59 0.30 -15.85
CA ASN A 47 2.46 0.29 -17.03
C ASN A 47 3.94 0.37 -16.64
N ASP A 48 4.24 1.07 -15.54
CA ASP A 48 5.58 1.23 -15.00
C ASP A 48 5.95 0.14 -13.97
N SER A 49 5.06 -0.82 -13.73
CA SER A 49 5.21 -1.89 -12.73
C SER A 49 5.44 -1.38 -11.30
N LEU A 50 4.83 -0.23 -10.98
CA LEU A 50 4.94 0.43 -9.68
C LEU A 50 3.72 0.14 -8.81
N TRP A 51 3.97 0.02 -7.51
CA TRP A 51 2.98 -0.15 -6.47
C TRP A 51 3.17 0.91 -5.39
N PRO A 52 2.34 1.97 -5.39
CA PRO A 52 2.16 2.82 -4.22
C PRO A 52 1.81 1.98 -2.98
N PHE A 53 2.48 2.26 -1.88
CA PHE A 53 2.33 1.54 -0.63
C PHE A 53 2.09 2.48 0.56
N PHE A 54 1.40 1.94 1.57
CA PHE A 54 1.18 2.59 2.86
C PHE A 54 1.55 1.62 3.98
N VAL A 55 2.43 2.07 4.87
CA VAL A 55 2.85 1.31 6.06
C VAL A 55 2.29 2.02 7.29
N TYR A 56 1.75 1.23 8.21
CA TYR A 56 1.05 1.72 9.40
C TYR A 56 1.77 1.30 10.67
N ASP A 57 1.73 2.14 11.72
CA ASP A 57 2.13 1.70 13.05
C ASP A 57 1.08 0.79 13.71
N VAL A 58 1.39 0.36 14.94
CA VAL A 58 0.52 -0.48 15.78
C VAL A 58 -0.80 0.20 16.16
N TYR A 59 -0.88 1.53 16.06
CA TYR A 59 -2.08 2.32 16.35
C TYR A 59 -2.91 2.60 15.08
N GLY A 60 -2.48 2.11 13.92
CA GLY A 60 -3.19 2.31 12.66
C GLY A 60 -2.95 3.67 12.00
N ARG A 61 -1.89 4.39 12.39
CA ARG A 61 -1.50 5.65 11.77
C ARG A 61 -0.48 5.38 10.67
N VAL A 62 -0.57 6.12 9.56
CA VAL A 62 0.39 5.97 8.46
C VAL A 62 1.75 6.53 8.88
N VAL A 63 2.79 5.71 8.80
CA VAL A 63 4.17 6.08 9.14
C VAL A 63 5.06 6.25 7.92
N VAL A 64 4.85 5.47 6.86
CA VAL A 64 5.63 5.57 5.62
C VAL A 64 4.70 5.40 4.42
N GLU A 65 4.87 6.28 3.45
CA GLU A 65 4.23 6.22 2.14
C GLU A 65 5.29 6.31 1.05
N GLY A 66 5.09 5.57 -0.03
CA GLY A 66 6.03 5.54 -1.14
C GLY A 66 5.53 4.65 -2.26
N GLU A 67 6.44 4.25 -3.14
CA GLU A 67 6.19 3.27 -4.18
C GLU A 67 7.30 2.21 -4.22
N CYS A 68 6.97 1.02 -4.71
CA CYS A 68 7.91 -0.07 -4.87
C CYS A 68 7.62 -0.86 -6.14
N SER A 69 8.57 -1.70 -6.56
CA SER A 69 8.47 -2.56 -7.74
C SER A 69 7.98 -3.96 -7.39
N ASN A 70 7.02 -4.06 -6.46
CA ASN A 70 6.53 -5.34 -5.96
C ASN A 70 5.83 -6.17 -7.05
N SER A 71 6.08 -7.48 -7.05
CA SER A 71 5.27 -8.41 -7.85
C SER A 71 3.95 -8.76 -7.17
N ASP A 72 2.98 -9.27 -7.94
CA ASP A 72 1.67 -9.71 -7.42
C ASP A 72 1.76 -10.70 -6.25
N LYS A 73 2.85 -11.48 -6.17
CA LYS A 73 3.11 -12.38 -5.04
C LYS A 73 3.31 -11.59 -3.74
N HIS A 74 4.15 -10.55 -3.76
CA HIS A 74 4.41 -9.71 -2.59
C HIS A 74 3.13 -9.01 -2.13
N VAL A 75 2.40 -8.44 -3.09
CA VAL A 75 1.14 -7.72 -2.85
C VAL A 75 0.07 -8.65 -2.25
N ARG A 76 -0.05 -9.88 -2.75
CA ARG A 76 -0.98 -10.87 -2.17
C ARG A 76 -0.61 -11.23 -0.73
N THR A 77 0.67 -11.45 -0.44
CA THR A 77 1.14 -11.75 0.93
C THR A 77 0.78 -10.62 1.91
N ALA A 78 0.94 -9.37 1.48
CA ALA A 78 0.55 -8.22 2.31
C ALA A 78 -0.96 -8.15 2.56
N GLY A 79 -1.78 -8.61 1.60
CA GLY A 79 -3.24 -8.72 1.78
C GLY A 79 -3.69 -9.83 2.73
N GLU A 80 -2.81 -10.79 3.05
CA GLU A 80 -3.09 -11.92 3.96
C GLU A 80 -2.56 -11.68 5.39
N THR A 81 -1.74 -10.64 5.59
CA THR A 81 -1.07 -10.33 6.86
C THR A 81 -1.45 -8.95 7.37
N VAL A 82 -1.06 -8.59 8.60
CA VAL A 82 -1.15 -7.20 9.09
C VAL A 82 0.17 -6.50 8.80
N VAL A 83 0.15 -5.46 7.98
CA VAL A 83 1.36 -4.71 7.60
C VAL A 83 1.68 -3.67 8.67
N LEU A 84 2.87 -3.77 9.26
CA LEU A 84 3.29 -2.91 10.36
C LEU A 84 4.64 -2.27 10.06
N GLY A 85 4.73 -0.98 10.38
CA GLY A 85 5.95 -0.21 10.45
C GLY A 85 6.44 -0.18 11.89
N THR A 86 7.64 -0.67 12.13
CA THR A 86 8.28 -0.62 13.45
C THR A 86 9.40 0.40 13.39
N LEU A 87 9.38 1.36 14.32
CA LEU A 87 10.48 2.31 14.48
C LEU A 87 11.69 1.57 15.07
N MET A 88 12.83 1.64 14.38
CA MET A 88 14.09 1.07 14.79
C MET A 88 14.99 2.15 15.40
N GLU A 89 15.96 1.74 16.23
CA GLU A 89 16.98 2.66 16.71
C GLU A 89 17.94 3.06 15.57
N GLY A 90 18.12 4.37 15.38
CA GLY A 90 19.01 4.95 14.38
C GLY A 90 18.41 5.06 12.97
N ASP A 91 19.20 5.65 12.06
CA ASP A 91 18.79 5.93 10.67
C ASP A 91 18.85 4.64 9.81
N THR A 92 18.01 3.66 10.12
CA THR A 92 17.92 2.37 9.39
C THR A 92 16.54 2.16 8.78
N GLY A 93 16.28 1.03 8.11
CA GLY A 93 14.96 0.72 7.54
C GLY A 93 14.69 1.35 6.17
N LEU A 94 13.41 1.55 5.85
CA LEU A 94 12.94 1.99 4.53
C LEU A 94 13.52 3.37 4.19
N ALA A 95 14.43 3.40 3.21
CA ALA A 95 15.12 4.62 2.77
C ALA A 95 15.70 5.47 3.94
N TYR A 96 16.29 4.82 4.95
CA TYR A 96 16.86 5.46 6.15
C TYR A 96 15.85 6.27 6.99
N SER A 97 14.55 5.96 6.86
CA SER A 97 13.48 6.63 7.62
C SER A 97 13.43 6.26 9.12
N GLY A 98 14.21 5.28 9.56
CA GLY A 98 14.07 4.66 10.88
C GLY A 98 12.93 3.63 10.96
N TYR A 99 12.03 3.56 9.98
CA TYR A 99 10.93 2.60 9.98
C TYR A 99 11.25 1.35 9.15
N GLN A 100 11.04 0.18 9.75
CA GLN A 100 11.05 -1.10 9.04
C GLN A 100 9.62 -1.59 8.80
N SER A 101 9.32 -1.98 7.55
CA SER A 101 8.06 -2.64 7.19
C SER A 101 8.12 -4.14 7.46
N SER A 102 7.03 -4.71 7.95
CA SER A 102 6.84 -6.17 8.07
C SER A 102 6.55 -6.85 6.73
N SER A 103 6.15 -6.09 5.70
CA SER A 103 6.00 -6.57 4.33
C SER A 103 7.24 -6.29 3.50
N ASP A 104 7.61 -7.25 2.65
CA ASP A 104 8.71 -7.12 1.70
C ASP A 104 8.36 -6.08 0.64
N LEU A 105 9.20 -5.05 0.53
CA LEU A 105 9.11 -4.00 -0.48
C LEU A 105 10.36 -4.06 -1.37
N VAL A 106 10.17 -4.28 -2.67
CA VAL A 106 11.23 -4.36 -3.67
C VAL A 106 11.55 -2.96 -4.19
N ASP A 107 12.80 -2.53 -4.05
CA ASP A 107 13.29 -1.21 -4.47
C ASP A 107 12.38 -0.05 -4.02
N PRO A 108 12.12 0.09 -2.70
CA PRO A 108 11.19 1.10 -2.20
C PRO A 108 11.74 2.51 -2.39
N CYS A 109 10.94 3.37 -3.01
CA CYS A 109 11.13 4.81 -3.07
C CYS A 109 10.16 5.47 -2.08
N VAL A 110 10.68 6.04 -1.00
CA VAL A 110 9.87 6.66 0.07
C VAL A 110 9.59 8.12 -0.28
N TYR A 111 8.33 8.53 -0.13
CA TYR A 111 7.87 9.89 -0.41
C TYR A 111 7.57 10.69 0.85
N VAL A 112 6.92 10.04 1.83
CA VAL A 112 6.49 10.68 3.08
C VAL A 112 6.82 9.75 4.25
N VAL A 113 7.34 10.35 5.32
CA VAL A 113 7.58 9.68 6.60
C VAL A 113 6.95 10.52 7.71
N ASN A 114 6.14 9.89 8.56
CA ASN A 114 5.51 10.52 9.70
C ASN A 114 6.07 9.95 11.01
N TYR A 115 6.52 10.85 11.89
CA TYR A 115 6.97 10.51 13.25
C TYR A 115 5.92 10.95 14.25
N TYR A 116 5.51 10.02 15.11
CA TYR A 116 4.57 10.27 16.20
C TYR A 116 5.31 10.08 17.52
N ASP A 117 5.11 10.98 18.49
CA ASP A 117 5.61 10.75 19.85
C ASP A 117 4.74 9.72 20.59
N THR A 118 5.19 9.36 21.81
CA THR A 118 4.49 8.40 22.66
C THR A 118 3.42 9.03 23.57
N TYR A 119 3.22 10.35 23.50
CA TYR A 119 2.30 11.14 24.33
C TYR A 119 2.43 10.87 25.84
N ASP A 120 3.63 10.52 26.31
CA ASP A 120 3.93 10.29 27.74
C ASP A 120 4.05 11.60 28.55
#